data_AF-A0A8C6AVT2-F1
#
_entry.id   AF-A0A8C6AVT2-F1
#
_cell.length_a   1.000
_cell.length_b   1.000
_cell.length_c   1.000
_cell.angle_alpha   90.00
_cell.angle_beta   90.00
_cell.angle_gamma   90.00
#
_symmetry.space_group_name_H-M   'P 1'
#
loop_
_entity.id
_entity.type
_entity.pdbx_description
1 polymer ?
#
loop_
_entity_poly.entity_id
_entity_poly.type
_entity_poly.pdbx_seq_one_letter_code
_entity_poly.pdbx_strand_id
1 'polypeptide(L)'
;MPGENIFLFVPNLIGYARIVFAIISFYFMPCCPLTASSFYLLSGLLDAFDGHAARALNQGTRFGAMLDMLTDRCSTMCLLVNLALLYPRATLLFQLSMSLDVASHWLHLHSSVVRGSESHKVIDLSGNPVLRIYYTSRPALFTLCAGNELFYCLLYLFNFSEGPLVGSVGLFRMGLWITAPIALLKSLISVIHLITAARNMAALDAADRAKKK
;
A
#
# COMPACT_ATOMS: atom_id res chain seq x y z
N MET A 1 -5.02 6.67 -37.44
CA MET A 1 -3.89 6.79 -36.50
C MET A 1 -3.98 5.59 -35.57
N PRO A 2 -2.93 4.79 -35.36
CA PRO A 2 -3.00 3.73 -34.36
C PRO A 2 -3.30 4.42 -33.02
N GLY A 3 -4.43 4.07 -32.38
CA GLY A 3 -4.85 4.70 -31.13
C GLY A 3 -3.78 4.49 -30.06
N GLU A 4 -3.64 5.46 -29.16
CA GLU A 4 -2.73 5.34 -28.03
C GLU A 4 -3.06 4.08 -27.22
N ASN A 5 -2.09 3.19 -27.09
CA ASN A 5 -2.24 1.99 -26.28
C ASN A 5 -1.81 2.27 -24.85
N ILE A 6 -2.78 2.57 -23.99
CA ILE A 6 -2.56 2.85 -22.56
C ILE A 6 -1.78 1.71 -21.88
N PHE A 7 -1.97 0.45 -22.28
CA PHE A 7 -1.27 -0.68 -21.68
C PHE A 7 0.25 -0.64 -21.90
N LEU A 8 0.73 0.10 -22.90
CA LEU A 8 2.15 0.22 -23.25
C LEU A 8 2.76 1.55 -22.75
N PHE A 9 2.04 2.33 -21.96
CA PHE A 9 2.59 3.53 -21.34
C PHE A 9 3.74 3.15 -20.39
N VAL A 10 4.79 3.97 -20.37
CA VAL A 10 5.99 3.77 -19.57
C VAL A 10 5.68 3.47 -18.10
N PRO A 11 4.82 4.22 -17.38
CA PRO A 11 4.46 3.88 -16.00
C PRO A 11 3.80 2.49 -15.86
N ASN A 12 3.00 2.06 -16.84
CA ASN A 12 2.35 0.74 -16.79
C ASN A 12 3.34 -0.40 -17.06
N LEU A 13 4.33 -0.18 -17.93
CA LEU A 13 5.43 -1.13 -18.13
C LEU A 13 6.27 -1.31 -16.86
N ILE A 14 6.54 -0.21 -16.14
CA ILE A 14 7.18 -0.26 -14.82
C ILE A 14 6.28 -1.02 -13.83
N GLY A 15 4.97 -0.76 -13.83
CA GLY A 15 3.98 -1.50 -13.05
C GLY A 15 4.02 -3.02 -13.30
N TYR A 16 4.12 -3.45 -14.56
CA TYR A 16 4.28 -4.88 -14.85
C TYR A 16 5.63 -5.45 -14.36
N ALA A 17 6.71 -4.68 -14.46
CA ALA A 17 8.00 -5.08 -13.90
C ALA A 17 7.93 -5.25 -12.37
N ARG A 18 7.20 -4.37 -11.65
CA ARG A 18 6.92 -4.51 -10.21
C ARG A 18 6.25 -5.84 -9.91
N ILE A 19 5.20 -6.20 -10.66
CA ILE A 19 4.51 -7.48 -10.49
C ILE A 19 5.47 -8.66 -10.67
N VAL A 20 6.33 -8.63 -11.70
CA VAL A 20 7.33 -9.68 -11.93
C VAL A 20 8.32 -9.78 -10.77
N PHE A 21 8.84 -8.65 -10.28
CA PHE A 21 9.75 -8.64 -9.14
C PHE A 21 9.08 -9.12 -7.84
N ALA A 22 7.82 -8.77 -7.61
CA ALA A 22 7.04 -9.29 -6.50
C ALA A 22 6.89 -10.82 -6.59
N ILE A 23 6.55 -11.36 -7.75
CA ILE A 23 6.44 -12.82 -7.97
C ILE A 23 7.78 -13.52 -7.72
N ILE A 24 8.88 -12.97 -8.25
CA ILE A 24 10.23 -13.49 -8.01
C ILE A 24 10.53 -13.48 -6.51
N SER A 25 10.20 -12.40 -5.80
CA SER A 25 10.35 -12.31 -4.36
C SER A 25 9.63 -13.46 -3.64
N PHE A 26 8.34 -13.66 -3.93
CA PHE A 26 7.55 -14.72 -3.26
C PHE A 26 8.06 -16.12 -3.57
N TYR A 27 8.54 -16.36 -4.79
CA TYR A 27 9.15 -17.63 -5.16
C TYR A 27 10.40 -17.94 -4.34
N PHE A 28 11.23 -16.94 -4.06
CA PHE A 28 12.47 -17.11 -3.29
C PHE A 28 12.28 -17.04 -1.77
N MET A 29 11.11 -16.64 -1.26
CA MET A 29 10.87 -16.52 0.19
C MET A 29 11.19 -17.81 0.98
N PRO A 30 10.85 -19.02 0.51
CA PRO A 30 11.16 -20.23 1.28
C PRO A 30 12.64 -20.61 1.35
N CYS A 31 13.46 -20.21 0.37
CA CYS A 31 14.82 -20.73 0.20
C CYS A 31 15.92 -19.68 0.35
N CYS A 32 15.68 -18.44 -0.07
CA CYS A 32 16.69 -17.39 -0.17
C CYS A 32 16.16 -16.06 0.40
N PRO A 33 16.16 -15.85 1.73
CA PRO A 33 15.54 -14.68 2.35
C PRO A 33 16.10 -13.34 1.87
N LEU A 34 17.41 -13.23 1.71
CA LEU A 34 18.04 -11.99 1.21
C LEU A 34 17.61 -11.68 -0.22
N THR A 35 17.64 -12.67 -1.12
CA THR A 35 17.19 -12.51 -2.52
C THR A 35 15.72 -12.11 -2.57
N ALA A 36 14.86 -12.78 -1.79
CA ALA A 36 13.45 -12.46 -1.70
C ALA A 36 13.21 -11.01 -1.26
N SER A 37 13.87 -10.57 -0.19
CA SER A 37 13.77 -9.20 0.32
C SER A 37 14.33 -8.17 -0.66
N SER A 38 15.42 -8.46 -1.38
CA SER A 38 15.97 -7.55 -2.40
C SER A 38 14.97 -7.31 -3.53
N PHE A 39 14.35 -8.36 -4.07
CA PHE A 39 13.32 -8.21 -5.11
C PHE A 39 12.04 -7.55 -4.59
N TYR A 40 11.66 -7.82 -3.34
CA TYR A 40 10.53 -7.15 -2.68
C TYR A 40 10.75 -5.64 -2.61
N LEU A 41 11.90 -5.23 -2.06
CA LEU A 41 12.26 -3.81 -1.91
C LEU A 41 12.46 -3.14 -3.28
N LEU A 42 13.00 -3.85 -4.27
CA LEU A 42 13.12 -3.32 -5.63
C LEU A 42 11.75 -3.08 -6.27
N SER A 43 10.79 -4.00 -6.08
CA SER A 43 9.40 -3.81 -6.51
C SER A 43 8.77 -2.58 -5.84
N GLY A 44 8.93 -2.45 -4.52
CA GLY A 44 8.42 -1.27 -3.78
C GLY A 44 9.14 0.03 -4.14
N LEU A 45 10.41 -0.01 -4.54
CA LEU A 45 11.14 1.18 -4.98
C LEU A 45 10.64 1.67 -6.35
N LEU A 46 10.32 0.74 -7.26
CA LEU A 46 9.80 1.06 -8.60
C LEU A 46 8.43 1.73 -8.58
N ASP A 47 7.67 1.60 -7.50
CA ASP A 47 6.43 2.37 -7.26
C ASP A 47 6.65 3.89 -7.39
N ALA A 48 7.68 4.40 -6.70
CA ALA A 48 8.00 5.82 -6.77
C ALA A 48 8.39 6.25 -8.20
N PHE A 49 9.00 5.34 -8.97
CA PHE A 49 9.44 5.60 -10.33
C PHE A 49 8.29 5.60 -11.34
N ASP A 50 7.30 4.71 -11.23
CA ASP A 50 6.14 4.76 -12.14
C ASP A 50 5.29 6.01 -11.90
N GLY A 51 5.08 6.41 -10.64
CA GLY A 51 4.36 7.64 -10.32
C GLY A 51 5.12 8.89 -10.76
N HIS A 52 6.46 8.85 -10.72
CA HIS A 52 7.29 9.91 -11.30
C HIS A 52 7.18 9.95 -12.83
N ALA A 53 7.31 8.80 -13.50
CA ALA A 53 7.21 8.69 -14.96
C ALA A 53 5.83 9.11 -15.48
N ALA A 54 4.75 8.71 -14.81
CA ALA A 54 3.39 9.11 -15.15
C ALA A 54 3.20 10.63 -15.16
N ARG A 55 3.83 11.34 -14.22
CA ARG A 55 3.78 12.81 -14.14
C ARG A 55 4.71 13.47 -15.15
N ALA A 56 5.94 12.98 -15.29
CA ALA A 56 6.93 13.55 -16.19
C ALA A 56 6.54 13.40 -17.68
N LEU A 57 5.92 12.28 -18.04
CA LEU A 57 5.51 11.97 -19.40
C LEU A 57 4.04 12.30 -19.68
N ASN A 58 3.31 12.84 -18.71
CA ASN A 58 1.86 13.09 -18.79
C ASN A 58 1.05 11.82 -19.19
N GLN A 59 1.50 10.66 -18.73
CA GLN A 59 0.92 9.33 -19.01
C GLN A 59 0.09 8.78 -17.83
N GLY A 60 -0.41 9.65 -16.95
CA GLY A 60 -1.27 9.27 -15.82
C GLY A 60 -2.63 8.77 -16.31
N THR A 61 -3.01 7.54 -15.93
CA THR A 61 -4.28 6.93 -16.33
C THR A 61 -4.99 6.26 -15.16
N ARG A 62 -6.32 6.09 -15.26
CA ARG A 62 -7.11 5.36 -14.25
C ARG A 62 -6.67 3.89 -14.13
N PHE A 63 -6.32 3.27 -15.26
CA PHE A 63 -5.77 1.92 -15.27
C PHE A 63 -4.45 1.84 -14.52
N GLY A 64 -3.50 2.72 -14.81
CA GLY A 64 -2.20 2.75 -14.13
C GLY A 64 -2.32 2.99 -12.63
N ALA A 65 -3.17 3.93 -12.20
CA ALA A 65 -3.42 4.17 -10.78
C ALA A 65 -4.06 2.95 -10.06
N MET A 66 -4.93 2.21 -10.75
CA MET A 66 -5.52 0.98 -10.20
C MET A 66 -4.50 -0.17 -10.15
N LEU A 67 -3.67 -0.30 -11.20
CA LEU A 67 -2.62 -1.30 -11.31
C LEU A 67 -1.59 -1.14 -10.18
N ASP A 68 -1.15 0.09 -9.95
CA ASP A 68 -0.27 0.49 -8.84
C ASP A 68 -0.87 0.06 -7.49
N MET A 69 -2.07 0.57 -7.18
CA MET A 69 -2.73 0.28 -5.91
C MET A 69 -2.94 -1.23 -5.69
N LEU A 70 -3.32 -2.00 -6.71
CA LEU A 70 -3.48 -3.44 -6.59
C LEU A 70 -2.14 -4.15 -6.36
N THR A 71 -1.09 -3.74 -7.06
CA THR A 71 0.24 -4.36 -6.95
C THR A 71 0.79 -4.21 -5.53
N ASP A 72 0.64 -3.05 -4.91
CA ASP A 72 1.03 -2.83 -3.51
C ASP A 72 0.30 -3.76 -2.54
N ARG A 73 -1.03 -3.82 -2.63
CA ARG A 73 -1.86 -4.59 -1.68
C ARG A 73 -1.61 -6.08 -1.84
N CYS A 74 -1.53 -6.58 -3.07
CA CYS A 74 -1.19 -7.97 -3.33
C CYS A 74 0.22 -8.30 -2.82
N SER A 75 1.20 -7.41 -3.03
CA SER A 75 2.57 -7.68 -2.61
C SER A 75 2.70 -7.75 -1.09
N THR A 76 2.11 -6.78 -0.39
CA THR A 76 2.08 -6.73 1.08
C THR A 76 1.35 -7.93 1.65
N MET A 77 0.21 -8.31 1.07
CA MET A 77 -0.56 -9.48 1.50
C MET A 77 0.26 -10.77 1.39
N CYS A 78 0.97 -11.00 0.28
CA CYS A 78 1.82 -12.18 0.10
C CYS A 78 2.98 -12.24 1.11
N LEU A 79 3.58 -11.09 1.44
CA LEU A 79 4.59 -11.00 2.50
C LEU A 79 3.99 -11.31 3.87
N LEU A 80 2.82 -10.76 4.18
CA LEU A 80 2.12 -10.99 5.44
C LEU A 80 1.68 -12.46 5.61
N VAL A 81 1.30 -13.14 4.52
CA VAL A 81 1.02 -14.58 4.54
C VAL A 81 2.28 -15.36 4.92
N ASN A 82 3.44 -15.04 4.33
CA ASN A 82 4.70 -15.69 4.70
C ASN A 82 5.07 -15.39 6.17
N LEU A 83 4.91 -14.16 6.64
CA LEU A 83 5.11 -13.81 8.04
C LEU A 83 4.18 -14.59 8.98
N ALA A 84 2.93 -14.81 8.59
CA ALA A 84 2.00 -15.62 9.38
C ALA A 84 2.42 -17.10 9.47
N LEU A 85 3.11 -17.63 8.45
CA LEU A 85 3.69 -18.97 8.48
C LEU A 85 4.94 -19.02 9.39
N LEU A 86 5.79 -18.00 9.34
CA LEU A 86 7.01 -17.91 10.15
C LEU A 86 6.73 -17.62 11.64
N TYR A 87 5.68 -16.84 11.92
CA TYR A 87 5.28 -16.46 13.28
C TYR A 87 3.83 -16.89 13.59
N PRO A 88 3.55 -18.20 13.79
CA PRO A 88 2.19 -18.70 14.00
C PRO A 88 1.44 -18.07 15.19
N ARG A 89 2.18 -17.61 16.22
CA ARG A 89 1.59 -16.94 17.38
C ARG A 89 1.02 -15.55 17.06
N ALA A 90 1.51 -14.91 15.99
CA ALA A 90 1.10 -13.58 15.56
C ALA A 90 0.20 -13.60 14.31
N THR A 91 -0.20 -14.79 13.82
CA THR A 91 -1.03 -14.95 12.60
C THR A 91 -2.26 -14.05 12.60
N LEU A 92 -2.97 -13.96 13.73
CA LEU A 92 -4.16 -13.11 13.84
C LEU A 92 -3.83 -11.63 13.58
N LEU A 93 -2.68 -11.13 14.05
CA LEU A 93 -2.28 -9.75 13.85
C LEU A 93 -2.00 -9.46 12.37
N PHE A 94 -1.33 -10.38 11.67
CA PHE A 94 -1.10 -10.22 10.23
C PHE A 94 -2.40 -10.32 9.42
N GLN A 95 -3.32 -11.22 9.79
CA GLN A 95 -4.64 -11.33 9.18
C GLN A 95 -5.46 -10.05 9.37
N LEU A 96 -5.47 -9.48 10.57
CA LEU A 96 -6.15 -8.21 10.84
C LEU A 96 -5.51 -7.06 10.06
N SER A 97 -4.18 -7.01 10.00
CA SER A 97 -3.43 -5.99 9.26
C SER A 97 -3.75 -6.04 7.76
N MET A 98 -3.64 -7.20 7.11
CA MET A 98 -3.97 -7.35 5.69
C MET A 98 -5.45 -7.05 5.40
N SER A 99 -6.36 -7.50 6.27
CA SER A 99 -7.80 -7.27 6.09
C SER A 99 -8.15 -5.79 6.20
N LEU A 100 -7.56 -5.11 7.18
CA LEU A 100 -7.73 -3.68 7.38
C LEU A 100 -7.19 -2.88 6.19
N ASP A 101 -5.99 -3.23 5.70
CA ASP A 101 -5.37 -2.52 4.59
C ASP A 101 -6.18 -2.67 3.30
N VAL A 102 -6.61 -3.89 2.96
CA VAL A 102 -7.46 -4.15 1.79
C VAL A 102 -8.83 -3.49 1.93
N ALA A 103 -9.52 -3.68 3.05
CA ALA A 103 -10.87 -3.15 3.25
C ALA A 103 -10.91 -1.62 3.24
N SER A 104 -9.94 -0.97 3.89
CA SER A 104 -9.86 0.50 3.96
C SER A 104 -9.68 1.13 2.57
N HIS A 105 -8.73 0.61 1.78
CA HIS A 105 -8.47 1.11 0.43
C HIS A 105 -9.59 0.77 -0.55
N TRP A 106 -10.15 -0.44 -0.47
CA TRP A 106 -11.25 -0.84 -1.36
C TRP A 106 -12.49 0.03 -1.16
N LEU A 107 -12.89 0.25 0.09
CA LEU A 107 -14.03 1.10 0.41
C LEU A 107 -13.78 2.56 0.02
N HIS A 108 -12.56 3.05 0.21
CA HIS A 108 -12.18 4.39 -0.19
C HIS A 108 -12.20 4.58 -1.71
N LEU A 109 -11.61 3.64 -2.47
CA LEU A 109 -11.64 3.64 -3.93
C LEU A 109 -13.09 3.61 -4.42
N HIS A 110 -13.90 2.69 -3.89
CA HIS A 110 -15.31 2.57 -4.27
C HIS A 110 -16.07 3.88 -4.01
N SER A 111 -15.89 4.48 -2.82
CA SER A 111 -16.50 5.76 -2.48
C SER A 111 -16.08 6.89 -3.42
N SER A 112 -14.82 6.89 -3.87
CA SER A 112 -14.28 7.91 -4.77
C SER A 112 -14.80 7.73 -6.20
N VAL A 113 -14.96 6.48 -6.66
CA VAL A 113 -15.52 6.17 -7.99
C VAL A 113 -16.99 6.55 -8.06
N VAL A 114 -17.79 6.14 -7.06
CA VAL A 114 -19.23 6.47 -6.99
C VAL A 114 -19.43 7.99 -6.87
N ARG A 115 -18.58 8.69 -6.11
CA ARG A 115 -18.60 10.15 -6.04
C ARG A 115 -18.24 10.80 -7.38
N GLY A 116 -17.23 10.28 -8.07
CA GLY A 116 -16.77 10.79 -9.37
C GLY A 116 -17.79 10.67 -10.50
N SER A 117 -18.77 9.77 -10.39
CA SER A 117 -19.93 9.71 -11.30
C SER A 117 -20.99 10.79 -11.04
N GLU A 118 -21.01 11.41 -9.85
CA GLU A 118 -21.95 12.49 -9.49
C GLU A 118 -21.20 13.82 -9.27
N SER A 119 -20.67 14.40 -10.36
CA SER A 119 -19.81 15.61 -10.38
C SER A 119 -20.36 16.89 -9.71
N HIS A 120 -21.57 16.90 -9.15
CA HIS A 120 -22.21 18.12 -8.63
C HIS A 120 -22.54 18.15 -7.13
N LYS A 121 -22.28 17.08 -6.36
CA LYS A 121 -22.48 17.10 -4.90
C LYS A 121 -21.14 16.98 -4.17
N VAL A 122 -20.54 18.13 -3.89
CA VAL A 122 -19.36 18.23 -3.02
C VAL A 122 -19.79 17.96 -1.59
N ILE A 123 -19.91 16.68 -1.23
CA ILE A 123 -19.89 16.27 0.18
C ILE A 123 -18.41 16.16 0.56
N ASP A 124 -17.92 17.17 1.26
CA ASP A 124 -16.56 17.23 1.80
C ASP A 124 -16.43 16.28 2.99
N LEU A 125 -15.66 15.21 2.83
CA LEU A 125 -15.20 14.38 3.94
C LEU A 125 -13.67 14.36 4.06
N SER A 126 -13.02 15.47 3.68
CA SER A 126 -11.69 15.83 4.17
C SER A 126 -11.72 16.43 5.58
N GLY A 127 -12.84 16.32 6.30
CA GLY A 127 -13.02 16.86 7.65
C GLY A 127 -12.15 16.22 8.72
N ASN A 128 -11.45 15.09 8.45
CA ASN A 128 -10.50 14.53 9.41
C ASN A 128 -9.10 15.13 9.20
N PRO A 129 -8.57 15.96 10.12
CA PRO A 129 -7.27 16.62 9.98
C PRO A 129 -6.12 15.63 9.76
N VAL A 130 -6.22 14.42 10.34
CA VAL A 130 -5.19 13.37 10.23
C VAL A 130 -5.09 12.86 8.80
N LEU A 131 -6.23 12.53 8.18
CA LEU A 131 -6.25 12.08 6.78
C LEU A 131 -5.84 13.19 5.82
N ARG A 132 -6.18 14.44 6.14
CA ARG A 132 -5.75 15.60 5.35
C ARG A 132 -4.23 15.72 5.35
N ILE A 133 -3.57 15.66 6.51
CA ILE A 133 -2.10 15.70 6.59
C ILE A 133 -1.48 14.51 5.84
N TYR A 134 -2.04 13.31 6.04
CA TYR A 134 -1.57 12.08 5.41
C TYR A 134 -1.57 12.15 3.87
N TYR A 135 -2.64 12.65 3.25
CA TYR A 135 -2.74 12.75 1.79
C TYR A 135 -2.16 14.04 1.19
N THR A 136 -2.07 15.14 1.97
CA THR A 136 -1.55 16.42 1.46
C THR A 136 -0.02 16.44 1.43
N SER A 137 0.64 15.78 2.38
CA SER A 137 2.09 15.77 2.48
C SER A 137 2.68 14.53 1.81
N ARG A 138 3.23 14.69 0.60
CA ARG A 138 3.92 13.60 -0.13
C ARG A 138 5.02 12.92 0.70
N PRO A 139 5.91 13.65 1.42
CA PRO A 139 6.90 13.02 2.26
C PRO A 139 6.29 12.20 3.40
N ALA A 140 5.19 12.65 3.99
CA ALA A 140 4.51 11.90 5.05
C ALA A 140 3.90 10.61 4.52
N LEU A 141 3.20 10.66 3.38
CA LEU A 141 2.64 9.49 2.71
C LEU A 141 3.74 8.47 2.39
N PHE A 142 4.82 8.92 1.74
CA PHE A 142 5.95 8.06 1.37
C PHE A 142 6.60 7.44 2.61
N THR A 143 6.86 8.23 3.66
CA THR A 143 7.49 7.73 4.89
C THR A 143 6.64 6.67 5.59
N LEU A 144 5.32 6.87 5.66
CA LEU A 144 4.41 5.93 6.31
C LEU A 144 4.25 4.64 5.52
N CYS A 145 4.14 4.72 4.18
CA CYS A 145 4.09 3.55 3.32
C CYS A 145 5.43 2.80 3.33
N ALA A 146 6.54 3.47 3.00
CA ALA A 146 7.86 2.85 2.95
C ALA A 146 8.29 2.30 4.31
N GLY A 147 7.99 3.00 5.41
CA GLY A 147 8.29 2.50 6.76
C GLY A 147 7.46 1.27 7.16
N ASN A 148 6.21 1.19 6.73
CA ASN A 148 5.37 -0.01 6.91
C ASN A 148 5.91 -1.20 6.10
N GLU A 149 6.24 -0.99 4.84
CA GLU A 149 6.82 -2.04 3.99
C GLU A 149 8.17 -2.51 4.52
N LEU A 150 9.01 -1.56 4.96
CA LEU A 150 10.30 -1.88 5.55
C LEU A 150 10.14 -2.62 6.88
N PHE A 151 9.14 -2.30 7.71
CA PHE A 151 8.86 -3.05 8.94
C PHE A 151 8.58 -4.53 8.64
N TYR A 152 7.67 -4.85 7.73
CA TYR A 152 7.35 -6.23 7.42
C TYR A 152 8.52 -6.96 6.74
N CYS A 153 9.25 -6.28 5.85
CA CYS A 153 10.42 -6.86 5.20
C CYS A 153 11.55 -7.15 6.21
N LEU A 154 11.81 -6.24 7.16
CA LEU A 154 12.77 -6.44 8.23
C LEU A 154 12.32 -7.53 9.20
N LEU A 155 11.02 -7.62 9.52
CA LEU A 155 10.48 -8.67 10.38
C LEU A 155 10.68 -10.05 9.74
N TYR A 156 10.51 -10.12 8.42
CA TYR A 156 10.77 -11.33 7.64
C TYR A 156 12.25 -11.71 7.69
N LEU A 157 13.17 -10.78 7.43
CA LEU A 157 14.62 -11.04 7.50
C LEU A 157 15.08 -11.39 8.92
N PHE A 158 14.51 -10.73 9.93
CA PHE A 158 14.82 -10.94 11.34
C PHE A 158 14.53 -12.37 11.80
N ASN A 159 13.57 -13.05 11.17
CA ASN A 159 13.29 -14.46 11.44
C ASN A 159 14.49 -15.39 11.14
N PHE A 160 15.35 -15.00 10.19
CA PHE A 160 16.48 -15.83 9.73
C PHE A 160 17.83 -15.37 10.29
N SER A 161 17.99 -14.08 10.59
CA SER A 161 19.24 -13.51 11.11
C SER A 161 19.00 -12.17 11.79
N GLU A 162 19.86 -11.78 12.74
CA GLU A 162 19.90 -10.43 13.31
C GLU A 162 20.41 -9.37 12.31
N GLY A 163 20.98 -9.82 11.20
CA GLY A 163 21.73 -9.00 10.26
C GLY A 163 23.15 -8.68 10.77
N PRO A 164 23.90 -7.84 10.04
CA PRO A 164 25.22 -7.39 10.47
C PRO A 164 25.16 -6.71 11.85
N LEU A 165 26.13 -6.99 12.72
CA LEU A 165 26.21 -6.36 14.03
C LEU A 165 26.70 -4.91 13.90
N VAL A 166 25.95 -3.99 14.50
CA VAL A 166 26.36 -2.60 14.71
C VAL A 166 26.59 -2.42 16.20
N GLY A 167 27.85 -2.52 16.62
CA GLY A 167 28.19 -2.64 18.04
C GLY A 167 27.72 -3.99 18.60
N SER A 168 26.82 -3.96 19.59
CA SER A 168 26.26 -5.16 20.23
C SER A 168 24.87 -5.56 19.72
N VAL A 169 24.29 -4.80 18.77
CA VAL A 169 22.92 -4.99 18.30
C VAL A 169 22.90 -5.30 16.81
N GLY A 170 22.05 -6.23 16.38
CA GLY A 170 21.84 -6.55 14.96
C GLY A 170 21.14 -5.42 14.21
N LEU A 171 21.59 -5.16 12.98
CA LEU A 171 21.04 -4.12 12.12
C LEU A 171 19.54 -4.28 11.87
N PHE A 172 19.05 -5.51 11.66
CA PHE A 172 17.63 -5.73 11.39
C PHE A 172 16.77 -5.43 12.62
N ARG A 173 17.26 -5.78 13.82
CA ARG A 173 16.61 -5.45 15.08
C ARG A 173 16.53 -3.94 15.30
N MET A 174 17.61 -3.21 15.04
CA MET A 174 17.61 -1.75 15.12
C MET A 174 16.59 -1.14 14.16
N GLY A 175 16.55 -1.65 12.91
CA GLY A 175 15.58 -1.22 11.92
C GLY A 175 14.13 -1.48 12.35
N LEU A 176 13.86 -2.61 13.02
CA LEU A 176 12.54 -2.90 13.58
C LEU A 176 12.12 -1.89 14.65
N TRP A 177 13.02 -1.47 15.54
CA TRP A 177 12.70 -0.44 16.55
C TRP A 177 12.30 0.90 15.92
N ILE A 178 12.91 1.25 14.80
CA ILE A 178 12.62 2.49 14.08
C ILE A 178 11.31 2.38 13.28
N THR A 179 11.08 1.25 12.62
CA THR A 179 9.96 1.07 11.70
C THR A 179 8.68 0.60 12.36
N ALA A 180 8.74 -0.07 13.52
CA ALA A 180 7.56 -0.53 14.25
C ALA A 180 6.59 0.60 14.65
N PRO A 181 7.04 1.74 15.21
CA PRO A 181 6.15 2.88 15.47
C PRO A 181 5.47 3.41 14.21
N ILE A 182 6.19 3.39 13.07
CA ILE A 182 5.67 3.85 11.78
C ILE A 182 4.58 2.89 11.27
N ALA A 183 4.80 1.58 11.35
CA ALA A 183 3.81 0.57 10.97
C ALA A 183 2.55 0.61 11.85
N LEU A 184 2.71 0.82 13.15
CA LEU A 184 1.59 1.03 14.08
C LEU A 184 0.80 2.29 13.72
N LEU A 185 1.48 3.41 13.49
CA LEU A 185 0.84 4.66 13.10
C LEU A 185 0.09 4.51 11.76
N LYS A 186 0.71 3.85 10.77
CA LYS A 186 0.07 3.54 9.48
C LYS A 186 -1.18 2.69 9.66
N SER A 187 -1.13 1.68 10.52
CA SER A 187 -2.29 0.82 10.82
C SER A 187 -3.42 1.62 11.47
N LEU A 188 -3.13 2.50 12.42
CA LEU A 188 -4.12 3.41 13.02
C LEU A 188 -4.74 4.35 11.98
N ILE A 189 -3.94 4.90 11.06
CA ILE A 189 -4.43 5.72 9.96
C ILE A 189 -5.33 4.89 9.04
N SER A 190 -5.01 3.63 8.74
CA SER A 190 -5.88 2.75 7.95
C SER A 190 -7.23 2.50 8.63
N VAL A 191 -7.30 2.41 9.97
CA VAL A 191 -8.58 2.36 10.71
C VAL A 191 -9.39 3.63 10.52
N ILE A 192 -8.76 4.79 10.70
CA ILE A 192 -9.41 6.08 10.48
C ILE A 192 -9.91 6.19 9.04
N HIS A 193 -9.08 5.75 8.08
CA HIS A 193 -9.40 5.74 6.66
C HIS A 193 -10.63 4.88 6.36
N LEU A 194 -10.71 3.68 6.93
CA LEU A 194 -11.87 2.79 6.79
C LEU A 194 -13.15 3.42 7.36
N ILE A 195 -13.09 4.00 8.57
CA ILE A 195 -14.24 4.63 9.22
C ILE A 195 -14.73 5.83 8.39
N THR A 196 -13.80 6.67 7.90
CA THR A 196 -14.15 7.80 7.04
C THR A 196 -14.77 7.32 5.74
N ALA A 197 -14.19 6.33 5.06
CA ALA A 197 -14.75 5.78 3.82
C ALA A 197 -16.16 5.18 4.02
N ALA A 198 -16.41 4.50 5.14
CA ALA A 198 -17.72 3.97 5.48
C ALA A 198 -18.76 5.07 5.70
N ARG A 199 -18.38 6.14 6.42
CA ARG A 199 -19.24 7.33 6.61
C ARG A 199 -19.56 8.02 5.29
N ASN A 200 -18.58 8.11 4.38
CA ASN A 200 -18.79 8.68 3.04
C ASN A 200 -19.85 7.90 2.26
N MET A 201 -19.73 6.56 2.23
CA MET A 201 -20.68 5.69 1.56
C MET A 201 -22.09 5.83 2.16
N ALA A 202 -22.22 5.80 3.48
CA ALA A 202 -23.51 5.97 4.15
C ALA A 202 -24.15 7.34 3.85
N ALA A 203 -23.35 8.40 3.74
CA ALA A 203 -23.83 9.73 3.38
C ALA A 203 -24.34 9.79 1.93
N LEU A 204 -23.66 9.11 1.00
CA LEU A 204 -24.12 8.97 -0.39
C LEU A 204 -25.47 8.24 -0.46
N ASP A 205 -25.59 7.11 0.24
CA ASP A 205 -26.85 6.36 0.32
C ASP A 205 -28.00 7.19 0.89
N ALA A 206 -27.74 7.97 1.94
CA ALA A 206 -28.73 8.86 2.53
C ALA A 206 -29.17 9.95 1.53
N ALA A 207 -28.23 10.53 0.79
CA ALA A 207 -28.51 11.56 -0.22
C ALA A 207 -29.32 10.99 -1.41
N ASP A 208 -29.03 9.77 -1.85
CA ASP A 208 -29.76 9.12 -2.94
C ASP A 208 -31.16 8.68 -2.53
N ARG A 209 -31.33 8.24 -1.28
CA ARG A 209 -32.67 7.98 -0.72
C ARG A 209 -33.50 9.25 -0.60
N ALA A 210 -32.89 10.39 -0.27
CA ALA A 210 -33.60 11.66 -0.18
C ALA A 210 -34.08 12.17 -1.55
N LYS A 211 -33.33 11.93 -2.65
CA LYS A 211 -33.76 12.27 -4.02
C LYS A 211 -34.96 11.46 -4.51
N LYS A 212 -35.19 10.27 -3.94
CA LYS A 212 -36.26 9.35 -4.34
C LYS A 212 -37.58 9.60 -3.60
N LYS A 213 -37.59 10.48 -2.60
CA LYS A 213 -38.79 10.95 -1.91
C LYS A 213 -39.26 12.26 -2.53
#